data_AF-A0A522EQV2-F1
#
_entry.id   AF-A0A522EQV2-F1
#
_cell.length_a   1.000
_cell.length_b   1.000
_cell.length_c   1.000
_cell.angle_alpha   90.00
_cell.angle_beta   90.00
_cell.angle_gamma   90.00
#
_symmetry.space_group_name_H-M   'P 1'
#
loop_
_entity.id
_entity.type
_entity.pdbx_description
1 polymer ?
#
loop_
_entity_poly.entity_id
_entity_poly.type
_entity_poly.pdbx_seq_one_letter_code
_entity_poly.pdbx_strand_id
1 'polypeptide(L)'
;MRFQLSLQLNASARRLLPNRWDFVAFPLIIGLIALVGIGVHQTWEPLSKLQASAISLDPAELPWYALRTILRMLTAMAVSLIFTLTYGTLAAKNRRAEKVLVPILDILQSVPVLGYISFTVTFFLALFPGRVVGAECAAIFAIFTSQAWNMTFSFYQSLRTVPRDLDEVARSFHLSAWQRFWKLDVPFSMPGLVWNMMMSMSGGWFFVVASEAITVGNNTITLPGVGSYLAQAIAERNLHAIGWVIVTMVVVILLYDQLLFRPLVAWTDKFRMDQTSAQDEPESWVLNLVRRTRLIQFILRPFGALWQRFMRLRWRAVQGGRPSAPWRAPLPGILGNRRAGDFLWGGVALALTVAVAGWVISYMSRSVTWGDIGYVVLLGAITLLRVTLLIALASLVWVPIGVIIGLRPALAQKVQPLAQFLAAFPANLLFPVFVVVIVHFHLNPDIWLSPLIVLGTQWYILFNVVAGASAFPNDLREAATNLRIRGWQWWRQIMLPGIFPYYVTGAITASGGAWNASIVAEAVSWGNTSVAAHGLGAYIAQTTAAGDYAHIVLGIIVMSLFVTLFNRLLWRPLYAFAENRLRLD
;
A
#
# COMPACT_ATOMS: atom_id res chain seq x y z
N MET A 1 -37.37 -55.35 31.11
CA MET A 1 -37.58 -54.60 29.84
C MET A 1 -37.22 -53.13 30.07
N ARG A 2 -35.99 -52.69 29.74
CA ARG A 2 -35.60 -51.27 29.76
C ARG A 2 -35.35 -50.86 28.31
N PHE A 3 -36.23 -50.04 27.75
CA PHE A 3 -36.08 -49.47 26.41
C PHE A 3 -34.90 -48.48 26.41
N GLN A 4 -33.79 -48.87 25.79
CA GLN A 4 -32.76 -47.93 25.35
C GLN A 4 -33.23 -47.33 24.03
N LEU A 5 -33.73 -46.10 24.07
CA LEU A 5 -33.88 -45.25 22.88
C LEU A 5 -32.49 -44.80 22.43
N SER A 6 -31.80 -45.65 21.67
CA SER A 6 -30.66 -45.22 20.87
C SER A 6 -31.19 -44.36 19.73
N LEU A 7 -31.20 -43.05 19.92
CA LEU A 7 -31.28 -42.08 18.83
C LEU A 7 -30.05 -42.27 17.93
N GLN A 8 -30.16 -43.20 16.98
CA GLN A 8 -29.24 -43.30 15.86
C GLN A 8 -29.47 -42.07 14.97
N LEU A 9 -28.86 -40.95 15.37
CA LEU A 9 -28.71 -39.80 14.50
C LEU A 9 -27.97 -40.25 13.25
N ASN A 10 -28.69 -40.25 12.11
CA ASN A 10 -28.18 -40.49 10.78
C ASN A 10 -26.76 -39.90 10.61
N ALA A 11 -25.83 -40.65 10.02
CA ALA A 11 -24.46 -40.19 9.79
C ALA A 11 -24.38 -38.89 8.95
N SER A 12 -25.43 -38.60 8.18
CA SER A 12 -25.67 -37.32 7.49
C SER A 12 -26.10 -36.18 8.44
N ALA A 13 -26.87 -36.45 9.49
CA ALA A 13 -27.21 -35.48 10.54
C ALA A 13 -25.98 -35.10 11.39
N ARG A 14 -25.07 -36.06 11.67
CA ARG A 14 -23.77 -35.78 12.30
C ARG A 14 -22.82 -34.92 11.45
N ARG A 15 -23.06 -34.79 10.13
CA ARG A 15 -22.31 -33.87 9.25
C ARG A 15 -22.80 -32.42 9.34
N LEU A 16 -23.99 -32.18 9.90
CA LEU A 16 -24.57 -30.85 10.12
C LEU A 16 -24.31 -30.31 11.53
N LEU A 17 -23.80 -31.13 12.46
CA LEU A 17 -23.52 -30.70 13.82
C LEU A 17 -22.25 -29.83 13.88
N PRO A 18 -22.30 -28.66 14.57
CA PRO A 18 -21.14 -27.81 14.79
C PRO A 18 -19.98 -28.57 15.45
N ASN A 19 -18.77 -28.37 14.94
CA ASN A 19 -17.51 -28.79 15.52
C ASN A 19 -17.02 -27.75 16.55
N ARG A 20 -16.03 -28.09 17.38
CA ARG A 20 -15.40 -27.19 18.35
C ARG A 20 -14.91 -25.87 17.74
N TRP A 21 -14.49 -25.92 16.47
CA TRP A 21 -14.07 -24.75 15.69
C TRP A 21 -15.23 -23.85 15.24
N ASP A 22 -16.44 -24.41 15.08
CA ASP A 22 -17.63 -23.63 14.74
C ASP A 22 -18.03 -22.70 15.91
N PHE A 23 -17.76 -23.07 17.17
CA PHE A 23 -18.00 -22.21 18.34
C PHE A 23 -17.11 -20.97 18.41
N VAL A 24 -15.93 -21.00 17.77
CA VAL A 24 -15.03 -19.84 17.68
C VAL A 24 -15.34 -19.00 16.44
N ALA A 25 -15.64 -19.65 15.32
CA ALA A 25 -15.96 -18.97 14.06
C ALA A 25 -17.29 -18.21 14.10
N PHE A 26 -18.30 -18.75 14.80
CA PHE A 26 -19.65 -18.19 14.76
C PHE A 26 -19.76 -16.79 15.39
N PRO A 27 -19.22 -16.53 16.60
CA PRO A 27 -19.19 -15.18 17.16
C PRO A 27 -18.39 -14.19 16.30
N LEU A 28 -17.29 -14.64 15.68
CA LEU A 28 -16.47 -13.78 14.81
C LEU A 28 -17.23 -13.34 13.55
N ILE A 29 -17.96 -14.26 12.91
CA ILE A 29 -18.74 -13.97 11.70
C ILE A 29 -19.94 -13.07 12.04
N ILE A 30 -20.69 -13.40 13.10
CA ILE A 30 -21.85 -12.58 13.52
C ILE A 30 -21.38 -11.20 13.96
N GLY A 31 -20.29 -11.12 14.71
CA GLY A 31 -19.64 -9.87 15.07
C GLY A 31 -19.34 -9.05 13.82
N LEU A 32 -18.60 -9.61 12.86
CA LEU A 32 -18.26 -8.89 11.62
C LEU A 32 -19.51 -8.37 10.88
N ILE A 33 -20.55 -9.19 10.73
CA ILE A 33 -21.79 -8.80 10.05
C ILE A 33 -22.50 -7.67 10.80
N ALA A 34 -22.64 -7.79 12.12
CA ALA A 34 -23.26 -6.76 12.94
C ALA A 34 -22.50 -5.43 12.84
N LEU A 35 -21.17 -5.48 12.88
CA LEU A 35 -20.30 -4.30 12.82
C LEU A 35 -20.40 -3.60 11.46
N VAL A 36 -20.43 -4.36 10.35
CA VAL A 36 -20.68 -3.81 9.02
C VAL A 36 -22.07 -3.17 8.94
N GLY A 37 -23.10 -3.84 9.49
CA GLY A 37 -24.47 -3.32 9.50
C GLY A 37 -24.60 -1.99 10.25
N ILE A 38 -24.00 -1.90 11.44
CA ILE A 38 -23.99 -0.65 12.24
C ILE A 38 -23.22 0.45 11.50
N GLY A 39 -22.05 0.11 10.94
CA GLY A 39 -21.24 1.05 10.16
C GLY A 39 -22.01 1.66 8.98
N VAL A 40 -22.70 0.82 8.21
CA VAL A 40 -23.54 1.26 7.09
C VAL A 40 -24.66 2.16 7.58
N HIS A 41 -25.41 1.78 8.62
CA HIS A 41 -26.50 2.61 9.13
C HIS A 41 -26.04 4.04 9.50
N GLN A 42 -24.92 4.15 10.21
CA GLN A 42 -24.37 5.43 10.64
C GLN A 42 -23.82 6.28 9.49
N THR A 43 -23.35 5.66 8.41
CA THR A 43 -22.89 6.43 7.24
C THR A 43 -24.02 7.24 6.61
N TRP A 44 -25.28 6.81 6.73
CA TRP A 44 -26.43 7.51 6.17
C TRP A 44 -27.04 8.59 7.08
N GLU A 45 -26.45 8.84 8.25
CA GLU A 45 -26.92 9.87 9.16
C GLU A 45 -26.66 11.31 8.64
N PRO A 46 -27.40 12.31 9.14
CA PRO A 46 -27.14 13.72 8.83
C PRO A 46 -25.77 14.17 9.36
N LEU A 47 -25.05 14.96 8.55
CA LEU A 47 -23.72 15.48 8.91
C LEU A 47 -23.75 16.37 10.16
N SER A 48 -24.87 17.04 10.42
CA SER A 48 -25.08 17.88 11.61
C SER A 48 -24.92 17.11 12.92
N LYS A 49 -25.23 15.81 12.93
CA LYS A 49 -25.06 14.96 14.12
C LYS A 49 -23.58 14.72 14.46
N LEU A 50 -22.71 14.67 13.45
CA LEU A 50 -21.26 14.59 13.66
C LEU A 50 -20.68 15.93 14.14
N GLN A 51 -21.16 17.05 13.60
CA GLN A 51 -20.70 18.38 14.03
C GLN A 51 -21.15 18.73 15.46
N ALA A 52 -22.27 18.17 15.91
CA ALA A 52 -22.81 18.40 17.25
C ALA A 52 -22.15 17.55 18.36
N SER A 53 -21.44 16.46 18.02
CA SER A 53 -20.81 15.56 18.98
C SER A 53 -19.29 15.66 18.91
N ALA A 54 -18.67 16.25 19.93
CA ALA A 54 -17.21 16.22 20.06
C ALA A 54 -16.70 14.77 20.20
N ILE A 55 -15.48 14.51 19.73
CA ILE A 55 -14.82 13.21 19.89
C ILE A 55 -14.49 13.02 21.37
N SER A 56 -14.98 11.94 21.98
CA SER A 56 -14.69 11.62 23.37
C SER A 56 -13.29 11.03 23.51
N LEU A 57 -12.53 11.49 24.50
CA LEU A 57 -11.24 10.90 24.85
C LEU A 57 -11.36 9.76 25.90
N ASP A 58 -12.56 9.28 26.19
CA ASP A 58 -12.75 8.11 27.06
C ASP A 58 -12.15 6.84 26.40
N PRO A 59 -11.23 6.13 27.07
CA PRO A 59 -10.68 4.87 26.57
C PRO A 59 -11.74 3.80 26.25
N ALA A 60 -12.94 3.86 26.86
CA ALA A 60 -14.04 2.95 26.56
C ALA A 60 -14.58 3.08 25.12
N GLU A 61 -14.38 4.24 24.48
CA GLU A 61 -14.80 4.50 23.10
C GLU A 61 -13.77 4.02 22.06
N LEU A 62 -12.52 3.75 22.47
CA LEU A 62 -11.45 3.34 21.56
C LEU A 62 -11.73 2.05 20.77
N PRO A 63 -12.32 0.98 21.35
CA PRO A 63 -12.69 -0.20 20.57
C PRO A 63 -13.66 0.14 19.43
N TRP A 64 -14.59 1.05 19.69
CA TRP A 64 -15.57 1.51 18.71
C TRP A 64 -14.92 2.37 17.61
N TYR A 65 -14.06 3.31 17.99
CA TYR A 65 -13.28 4.11 17.05
C TYR A 65 -12.31 3.27 16.21
N ALA A 66 -11.63 2.31 16.83
CA ALA A 66 -10.77 1.33 16.16
C ALA A 66 -11.51 0.56 15.10
N LEU A 67 -12.71 0.09 15.43
CA LEU A 67 -13.56 -0.60 14.48
C LEU A 67 -13.90 0.27 13.26
N ARG A 68 -14.31 1.52 13.47
CA ARG A 68 -14.68 2.44 12.39
C ARG A 68 -13.50 2.68 11.46
N THR A 69 -12.31 2.90 12.01
CA THR A 69 -11.06 3.04 11.25
C THR A 69 -10.74 1.77 10.46
N ILE A 70 -10.80 0.59 11.08
CA ILE A 70 -10.53 -0.69 10.39
C ILE A 70 -11.53 -0.91 9.25
N LEU A 71 -12.82 -0.65 9.46
CA LEU A 71 -13.83 -0.79 8.41
C LEU A 71 -13.52 0.10 7.21
N ARG A 72 -13.17 1.38 7.42
CA ARG A 72 -12.74 2.29 6.33
C ARG A 72 -11.52 1.75 5.61
N MET A 73 -10.50 1.30 6.34
CA MET A 73 -9.27 0.76 5.75
C MET A 73 -9.50 -0.53 4.97
N LEU A 74 -10.40 -1.41 5.43
CA LEU A 74 -10.77 -2.64 4.72
C LEU A 74 -11.63 -2.35 3.49
N THR A 75 -12.55 -1.38 3.57
CA THR A 75 -13.32 -0.92 2.40
C THR A 75 -12.38 -0.31 1.36
N ALA A 76 -11.46 0.56 1.77
CA ALA A 76 -10.43 1.11 0.90
C ALA A 76 -9.59 -0.01 0.26
N MET A 77 -9.14 -1.01 1.03
CA MET A 77 -8.36 -2.13 0.53
C MET A 77 -9.13 -2.95 -0.51
N ALA A 78 -10.43 -3.20 -0.29
CA ALA A 78 -11.27 -3.89 -1.25
C ALA A 78 -11.39 -3.10 -2.57
N VAL A 79 -11.59 -1.78 -2.50
CA VAL A 79 -11.63 -0.88 -3.66
C VAL A 79 -10.26 -0.85 -4.37
N SER A 80 -9.16 -0.77 -3.62
CA SER A 80 -7.78 -0.83 -4.13
C SER A 80 -7.48 -2.15 -4.82
N LEU A 81 -7.99 -3.28 -4.34
CA LEU A 81 -7.85 -4.58 -4.98
C LEU A 81 -8.62 -4.65 -6.31
N ILE A 82 -9.87 -4.16 -6.34
CA ILE A 82 -10.66 -4.09 -7.58
C ILE A 82 -9.95 -3.20 -8.60
N PHE A 83 -9.49 -2.03 -8.18
CA PHE A 83 -8.72 -1.11 -9.00
C PHE A 83 -7.44 -1.78 -9.53
N THR A 84 -6.66 -2.44 -8.66
CA THR A 84 -5.43 -3.14 -9.03
C THR A 84 -5.66 -4.22 -10.09
N LEU A 85 -6.66 -5.09 -9.88
CA LEU A 85 -6.95 -6.18 -10.80
C LEU A 85 -7.46 -5.69 -12.16
N THR A 86 -8.21 -4.58 -12.18
CA THR A 86 -8.76 -4.02 -13.43
C THR A 86 -7.73 -3.15 -14.16
N TYR A 87 -7.22 -2.12 -13.47
CA TYR A 87 -6.27 -1.15 -14.01
C TYR A 87 -4.94 -1.81 -14.39
N GLY A 88 -4.37 -2.63 -13.50
CA GLY A 88 -3.12 -3.33 -13.73
C GLY A 88 -3.20 -4.32 -14.90
N THR A 89 -4.31 -5.05 -15.03
CA THR A 89 -4.54 -5.95 -16.19
C THR A 89 -4.64 -5.16 -17.49
N LEU A 90 -5.36 -4.05 -17.50
CA LEU A 90 -5.52 -3.22 -18.70
C LEU A 90 -4.19 -2.63 -19.14
N ALA A 91 -3.39 -2.11 -18.20
CA ALA A 91 -2.05 -1.59 -18.45
C ALA A 91 -1.08 -2.70 -18.89
N ALA A 92 -1.18 -3.92 -18.34
CA ALA A 92 -0.29 -5.02 -18.70
C ALA A 92 -0.62 -5.67 -20.04
N LYS A 93 -1.90 -5.75 -20.43
CA LYS A 93 -2.32 -6.49 -21.62
C LYS A 93 -2.56 -5.62 -22.85
N ASN A 94 -2.75 -4.31 -22.71
CA ASN A 94 -2.99 -3.40 -23.83
C ASN A 94 -1.88 -2.35 -23.96
N ARG A 95 -1.10 -2.44 -25.05
CA ARG A 95 0.01 -1.51 -25.34
C ARG A 95 -0.39 -0.04 -25.44
N ARG A 96 -1.61 0.27 -25.89
CA ARG A 96 -2.10 1.66 -25.95
C ARG A 96 -2.50 2.17 -24.57
N ALA A 97 -3.13 1.31 -23.78
CA ALA A 97 -3.47 1.63 -22.40
C ALA A 97 -2.21 1.79 -21.56
N GLU A 98 -1.22 0.91 -21.69
CA GLU A 98 0.08 1.01 -21.01
C GLU A 98 0.73 2.41 -21.15
N LYS A 99 0.77 2.94 -22.38
CA LYS A 99 1.35 4.26 -22.69
C LYS A 99 0.66 5.43 -21.99
N VAL A 100 -0.57 5.26 -21.51
CA VAL A 100 -1.37 6.31 -20.86
C VAL A 100 -1.54 6.04 -19.38
N LEU A 101 -1.92 4.81 -19.02
CA LEU A 101 -2.21 4.37 -17.67
C LEU A 101 -0.96 4.32 -16.79
N VAL A 102 0.18 3.83 -17.28
CA VAL A 102 1.41 3.79 -16.46
C VAL A 102 1.90 5.19 -16.10
N PRO A 103 2.01 6.16 -17.05
CA PRO A 103 2.32 7.54 -16.69
C PRO A 103 1.32 8.20 -15.75
N ILE A 104 0.01 7.91 -15.91
CA ILE A 104 -1.00 8.42 -14.98
C ILE A 104 -0.77 7.87 -13.57
N LEU A 105 -0.50 6.57 -13.42
CA LEU A 105 -0.14 5.99 -12.12
C LEU A 105 1.13 6.61 -11.55
N ASP A 106 2.15 6.84 -12.38
CA ASP A 106 3.41 7.47 -11.97
C ASP A 106 3.19 8.89 -11.40
N ILE A 107 2.27 9.65 -12.00
CA ILE A 107 1.90 10.97 -11.51
C ILE A 107 1.06 10.84 -10.23
N LEU A 108 -0.01 10.03 -10.26
CA LEU A 108 -0.92 9.88 -9.12
C LEU A 108 -0.20 9.38 -7.86
N GLN A 109 0.74 8.44 -7.98
CA GLN A 109 1.51 7.98 -6.82
C GLN A 109 2.41 9.06 -6.20
N SER A 110 2.76 10.08 -6.98
CA SER A 110 3.61 11.19 -6.54
C SER A 110 2.80 12.32 -5.90
N VAL A 111 1.48 12.35 -6.12
CA VAL A 111 0.59 13.32 -5.50
C VAL A 111 0.37 12.92 -4.04
N PRO A 112 0.58 13.82 -3.09
CA PRO A 112 0.39 13.50 -1.69
C PRO A 112 -1.09 13.42 -1.30
N VAL A 113 -1.37 12.64 -0.25
CA VAL A 113 -2.73 12.40 0.24
C VAL A 113 -3.45 13.68 0.65
N LEU A 114 -2.77 14.63 1.29
CA LEU A 114 -3.37 15.95 1.61
C LEU A 114 -3.83 16.71 0.35
N GLY A 115 -3.07 16.56 -0.73
CA GLY A 115 -3.43 17.12 -2.03
C GLY A 115 -4.72 16.52 -2.56
N TYR A 116 -4.88 15.19 -2.45
CA TYR A 116 -6.13 14.53 -2.80
C TYR A 116 -7.30 14.99 -1.94
N ILE A 117 -7.13 15.00 -0.61
CA ILE A 117 -8.16 15.40 0.37
C ILE A 117 -8.72 16.78 0.03
N SER A 118 -7.85 17.74 -0.32
CA SER A 118 -8.25 19.12 -0.65
C SER A 118 -9.31 19.19 -1.75
N PHE A 119 -9.21 18.35 -2.78
CA PHE A 119 -10.19 18.32 -3.88
C PHE A 119 -11.32 17.32 -3.63
N THR A 120 -11.02 16.16 -3.05
CA THR A 120 -12.00 15.07 -2.93
C THR A 120 -13.02 15.32 -1.84
N VAL A 121 -12.66 16.04 -0.78
CA VAL A 121 -13.61 16.41 0.28
C VAL A 121 -14.74 17.24 -0.31
N THR A 122 -14.42 18.31 -1.01
CA THR A 122 -15.40 19.16 -1.68
C THR A 122 -16.24 18.37 -2.69
N PHE A 123 -15.61 17.49 -3.48
CA PHE A 123 -16.30 16.65 -4.45
C PHE A 123 -17.32 15.70 -3.80
N PHE A 124 -16.94 14.93 -2.78
CA PHE A 124 -17.83 13.94 -2.17
C PHE A 124 -18.90 14.59 -1.28
N LEU A 125 -18.60 15.71 -0.63
CA LEU A 125 -19.61 16.49 0.10
C LEU A 125 -20.66 17.09 -0.85
N ALA A 126 -20.26 17.53 -2.05
CA ALA A 126 -21.18 17.98 -3.07
C ALA A 126 -22.02 16.83 -3.65
N LEU A 127 -21.45 15.63 -3.76
CA LEU A 127 -22.16 14.43 -4.22
C LEU A 127 -23.21 13.92 -3.22
N PHE A 128 -22.96 14.08 -1.92
CA PHE A 128 -23.87 13.69 -0.83
C PHE A 128 -24.14 14.85 0.15
N PRO A 129 -24.91 15.89 -0.26
CA PRO A 129 -25.09 17.09 0.53
C PRO A 129 -25.69 16.80 1.91
N GLY A 130 -25.04 17.31 2.97
CA GLY A 130 -25.52 17.23 4.35
C GLY A 130 -25.53 15.82 4.96
N ARG A 131 -24.88 14.83 4.33
CA ARG A 131 -24.84 13.44 4.80
C ARG A 131 -23.42 13.01 5.16
N VAL A 132 -23.32 12.12 6.15
CA VAL A 132 -22.04 11.54 6.59
C VAL A 132 -21.34 10.74 5.48
N VAL A 133 -22.10 10.09 4.58
CA VAL A 133 -21.56 9.33 3.42
C VAL A 133 -20.54 10.14 2.62
N GLY A 134 -20.76 11.44 2.42
CA GLY A 134 -19.82 12.28 1.66
C GLY A 134 -18.45 12.37 2.33
N ALA A 135 -18.44 12.60 3.64
CA ALA A 135 -17.20 12.62 4.42
C ALA A 135 -16.55 11.23 4.49
N GLU A 136 -17.34 10.16 4.66
CA GLU A 136 -16.85 8.77 4.65
C GLU A 136 -16.20 8.40 3.30
N CYS A 137 -16.80 8.79 2.18
CA CYS A 137 -16.24 8.57 0.85
C CYS A 137 -14.92 9.34 0.66
N ALA A 138 -14.82 10.58 1.16
CA ALA A 138 -13.58 11.35 1.13
C ALA A 138 -12.47 10.68 1.96
N ALA A 139 -12.78 10.20 3.16
CA ALA A 139 -11.83 9.49 4.01
C ALA A 139 -11.39 8.15 3.38
N ILE A 140 -12.32 7.34 2.89
CA ILE A 140 -12.03 6.08 2.20
C ILE A 140 -11.20 6.33 0.93
N PHE A 141 -11.49 7.39 0.18
CA PHE A 141 -10.70 7.76 -1.00
C PHE A 141 -9.27 8.15 -0.62
N ALA A 142 -9.10 8.94 0.45
CA ALA A 142 -7.77 9.28 0.95
C ALA A 142 -6.97 8.03 1.33
N ILE A 143 -7.57 7.07 2.05
CA ILE A 143 -6.92 5.80 2.38
C ILE A 143 -6.66 4.97 1.12
N PHE A 144 -7.61 4.90 0.19
CA PHE A 144 -7.46 4.20 -1.10
C PHE A 144 -6.21 4.67 -1.87
N THR A 145 -5.95 5.99 -1.90
CA THR A 145 -4.77 6.54 -2.58
C THR A 145 -3.47 6.04 -1.97
N SER A 146 -3.40 5.86 -0.64
CA SER A 146 -2.21 5.28 0.01
C SER A 146 -2.01 3.79 -0.26
N GLN A 147 -3.07 3.07 -0.65
CA GLN A 147 -3.04 1.61 -0.80
C GLN A 147 -2.91 1.14 -2.25
N ALA A 148 -3.57 1.82 -3.19
CA ALA A 148 -3.80 1.33 -4.55
C ALA A 148 -2.55 1.29 -5.43
N TRP A 149 -1.65 2.28 -5.31
CA TRP A 149 -0.56 2.48 -6.26
C TRP A 149 0.45 1.33 -6.25
N ASN A 150 1.00 1.02 -5.08
CA ASN A 150 2.00 -0.03 -4.92
C ASN A 150 1.45 -1.43 -5.30
N MET A 151 0.21 -1.71 -4.92
CA MET A 151 -0.49 -2.94 -5.31
C MET A 151 -0.65 -3.04 -6.83
N THR A 152 -1.01 -1.93 -7.50
CA THR A 152 -1.22 -1.90 -8.94
C THR A 152 0.07 -2.12 -9.71
N PHE A 153 1.18 -1.49 -9.29
CA PHE A 153 2.49 -1.71 -9.90
C PHE A 153 3.00 -3.13 -9.70
N SER A 154 2.88 -3.67 -8.48
CA SER A 154 3.28 -5.06 -8.20
C SER A 154 2.51 -6.06 -9.07
N PHE A 155 1.19 -5.87 -9.21
CA PHE A 155 0.37 -6.73 -10.06
C PHE A 155 0.72 -6.57 -11.54
N TYR A 156 0.82 -5.32 -12.03
CA TYR A 156 1.24 -5.03 -13.42
C TYR A 156 2.59 -5.69 -13.76
N GLN A 157 3.58 -5.59 -12.86
CA GLN A 157 4.90 -6.15 -13.07
C GLN A 157 4.85 -7.68 -13.05
N SER A 158 4.13 -8.28 -12.11
CA SER A 158 3.92 -9.74 -12.04
C SER A 158 3.32 -10.28 -13.35
N LEU A 159 2.36 -9.56 -13.94
CA LEU A 159 1.78 -9.94 -15.24
C LEU A 159 2.79 -9.89 -16.40
N ARG A 160 3.80 -9.01 -16.32
CA ARG A 160 4.84 -8.84 -17.34
C ARG A 160 5.99 -9.82 -17.19
N THR A 161 6.18 -10.40 -16.01
CA THR A 161 7.28 -11.31 -15.68
C THR A 161 6.88 -12.79 -15.68
N VAL A 162 5.68 -13.12 -16.14
CA VAL A 162 5.24 -14.52 -16.27
C VAL A 162 6.23 -15.29 -17.18
N PRO A 163 6.80 -16.42 -16.71
CA PRO A 163 7.71 -17.24 -17.50
C PRO A 163 7.07 -17.74 -18.80
N ARG A 164 7.87 -17.84 -19.87
CA ARG A 164 7.39 -18.25 -21.20
C ARG A 164 6.78 -19.66 -21.19
N ASP A 165 7.31 -20.56 -20.37
CA ASP A 165 6.86 -21.94 -20.27
C ASP A 165 5.40 -22.03 -19.77
N LEU A 166 5.04 -21.23 -18.77
CA LEU A 166 3.65 -21.15 -18.28
C LEU A 166 2.71 -20.58 -19.34
N ASP A 167 3.21 -19.64 -20.13
CA ASP A 167 2.49 -19.06 -21.26
C ASP A 167 2.29 -20.05 -22.42
N GLU A 168 3.24 -20.95 -22.65
CA GLU A 168 3.14 -22.05 -23.61
C GLU A 168 2.14 -23.11 -23.14
N VAL A 169 2.19 -23.50 -21.87
CA VAL A 169 1.23 -24.42 -21.25
C VAL A 169 -0.19 -23.86 -21.35
N ALA A 170 -0.41 -22.60 -20.97
CA ALA A 170 -1.74 -21.97 -21.06
C ALA A 170 -2.30 -21.96 -22.50
N ARG A 171 -1.43 -21.78 -23.50
CA ARG A 171 -1.79 -21.85 -24.92
C ARG A 171 -2.10 -23.27 -25.37
N SER A 172 -1.30 -24.25 -24.95
CA SER A 172 -1.52 -25.67 -25.23
C SER A 172 -2.85 -26.18 -24.69
N PHE A 173 -3.23 -25.74 -23.48
CA PHE A 173 -4.56 -26.02 -22.89
C PHE A 173 -5.71 -25.20 -23.52
N HIS A 174 -5.44 -24.36 -24.52
CA HIS A 174 -6.42 -23.49 -25.18
C HIS A 174 -7.28 -22.67 -24.20
N LEU A 175 -6.64 -22.13 -23.16
CA LEU A 175 -7.32 -21.29 -22.17
C LEU A 175 -7.79 -19.98 -22.83
N SER A 176 -9.04 -19.59 -22.59
CA SER A 176 -9.52 -18.25 -22.97
C SER A 176 -8.79 -17.16 -22.16
N ALA A 177 -8.81 -15.90 -22.62
CA ALA A 177 -8.19 -14.79 -21.88
C ALA A 177 -8.72 -14.68 -20.43
N TRP A 178 -10.00 -14.98 -20.24
CA TRP A 178 -10.66 -15.03 -18.94
C TRP A 178 -10.20 -16.21 -18.08
N GLN A 179 -10.08 -17.40 -18.68
CA GLN A 179 -9.57 -18.58 -18.00
C GLN A 179 -8.10 -18.41 -17.62
N ARG A 180 -7.27 -17.90 -18.54
CA ARG A 180 -5.87 -17.55 -18.27
C ARG A 180 -5.76 -16.54 -17.14
N PHE A 181 -6.61 -15.51 -17.14
CA PHE A 181 -6.59 -14.49 -16.09
C PHE A 181 -6.77 -15.11 -14.70
N TRP A 182 -7.80 -15.94 -14.52
CA TRP A 182 -8.10 -16.51 -13.21
C TRP A 182 -7.29 -17.76 -12.83
N LYS A 183 -6.73 -18.49 -13.80
CA LYS A 183 -5.98 -19.74 -13.55
C LYS A 183 -4.47 -19.58 -13.56
N LEU A 184 -3.93 -18.58 -14.25
CA LEU A 184 -2.50 -18.34 -14.36
C LEU A 184 -2.15 -16.96 -13.82
N ASP A 185 -2.65 -15.90 -14.46
CA ASP A 185 -2.18 -14.53 -14.23
C ASP A 185 -2.39 -14.07 -12.77
N VAL A 186 -3.62 -14.26 -12.24
CA VAL A 186 -3.97 -13.90 -10.86
C VAL A 186 -3.21 -14.78 -9.86
N PRO A 187 -3.27 -16.13 -9.92
CA PRO A 187 -2.50 -17.00 -9.03
C PRO A 187 -0.99 -16.70 -8.99
N PHE A 188 -0.37 -16.51 -10.16
CA PHE A 188 1.05 -16.19 -10.26
C PHE A 188 1.40 -14.88 -9.54
N SER A 189 0.51 -13.89 -9.62
CA SER A 189 0.72 -12.57 -9.01
C SER A 189 0.34 -12.52 -7.51
N MET A 190 -0.34 -13.54 -6.96
CA MET A 190 -0.88 -13.51 -5.60
C MET A 190 0.18 -13.32 -4.50
N PRO A 191 1.34 -14.01 -4.51
CA PRO A 191 2.36 -13.82 -3.48
C PRO A 191 2.85 -12.36 -3.42
N GLY A 192 3.21 -11.79 -4.57
CA GLY A 192 3.64 -10.39 -4.67
C GLY A 192 2.52 -9.41 -4.30
N LEU A 193 1.29 -9.68 -4.72
CA LEU A 193 0.13 -8.83 -4.43
C LEU A 193 -0.19 -8.81 -2.93
N VAL A 194 -0.23 -9.96 -2.25
CA VAL A 194 -0.53 -10.03 -0.81
C VAL A 194 0.57 -9.34 0.03
N TRP A 195 1.84 -9.51 -0.35
CA TRP A 195 2.93 -8.76 0.28
C TRP A 195 2.73 -7.24 0.15
N ASN A 196 2.41 -6.78 -1.05
CA ASN A 196 2.18 -5.36 -1.30
C ASN A 196 0.89 -4.85 -0.66
N MET A 197 -0.15 -5.67 -0.50
CA MET A 197 -1.34 -5.34 0.30
C MET A 197 -0.98 -5.09 1.77
N MET A 198 -0.13 -5.91 2.35
CA MET A 198 0.32 -5.75 3.75
C MET A 198 1.10 -4.44 3.92
N MET A 199 2.02 -4.15 3.01
CA MET A 199 2.77 -2.88 2.99
C MET A 199 1.86 -1.67 2.79
N SER A 200 0.91 -1.76 1.87
CA SER A 200 -0.10 -0.73 1.61
C SER A 200 -1.00 -0.48 2.81
N MET A 201 -1.38 -1.53 3.56
CA MET A 201 -2.14 -1.37 4.81
C MET A 201 -1.34 -0.57 5.85
N SER A 202 -0.05 -0.88 6.01
CA SER A 202 0.84 -0.12 6.90
C SER A 202 0.92 1.36 6.48
N GLY A 203 1.14 1.63 5.19
CA GLY A 203 1.17 3.00 4.66
C GLY A 203 -0.12 3.78 4.90
N GLY A 204 -1.27 3.09 4.91
CA GLY A 204 -2.57 3.71 5.20
C GLY A 204 -2.66 4.34 6.59
N TRP A 205 -2.04 3.73 7.61
CA TRP A 205 -2.06 4.24 8.99
C TRP A 205 -1.47 5.65 9.12
N PHE A 206 -0.49 5.97 8.28
CA PHE A 206 0.13 7.29 8.27
C PHE A 206 -0.88 8.40 7.95
N PHE A 207 -1.86 8.08 7.10
CA PHE A 207 -2.85 9.02 6.58
C PHE A 207 -4.23 8.91 7.21
N VAL A 208 -4.48 7.87 8.01
CA VAL A 208 -5.75 7.68 8.73
C VAL A 208 -6.12 8.93 9.53
N VAL A 209 -5.17 9.54 10.24
CA VAL A 209 -5.39 10.76 11.03
C VAL A 209 -5.90 11.91 10.15
N ALA A 210 -5.22 12.17 9.03
CA ALA A 210 -5.62 13.22 8.09
C ALA A 210 -6.95 12.90 7.38
N SER A 211 -7.28 11.62 7.20
CA SER A 211 -8.54 11.18 6.59
C SER A 211 -9.73 11.23 7.55
N GLU A 212 -9.50 11.13 8.87
CA GLU A 212 -10.54 11.12 9.89
C GLU A 212 -10.71 12.48 10.58
N ALA A 213 -9.66 13.30 10.64
CA ALA A 213 -9.69 14.68 11.09
C ALA A 213 -9.38 15.62 9.90
N ILE A 214 -10.36 15.75 9.01
CA ILE A 214 -10.22 16.50 7.76
C ILE A 214 -10.32 17.99 8.07
N THR A 215 -9.28 18.73 7.74
CA THR A 215 -9.25 20.20 7.85
C THR A 215 -8.81 20.79 6.52
N VAL A 216 -9.72 21.46 5.81
CA VAL A 216 -9.42 22.15 4.54
C VAL A 216 -10.07 23.53 4.57
N GLY A 217 -9.26 24.59 4.70
CA GLY A 217 -9.74 25.95 4.92
C GLY A 217 -10.67 26.03 6.14
N ASN A 218 -11.87 26.58 5.95
CA ASN A 218 -12.86 26.74 7.04
C ASN A 218 -13.69 25.48 7.33
N ASN A 219 -13.50 24.40 6.58
CA ASN A 219 -14.27 23.17 6.75
C ASN A 219 -13.45 22.16 7.56
N THR A 220 -13.82 21.99 8.83
CA THR A 220 -13.30 20.92 9.68
C THR A 220 -14.36 19.84 9.86
N ILE A 221 -14.04 18.62 9.45
CA ILE A 221 -14.92 17.46 9.57
C ILE A 221 -14.17 16.35 10.29
N THR A 222 -14.67 15.98 11.47
CA THR A 222 -14.12 14.91 12.29
C THR A 222 -15.03 13.68 12.21
N LEU A 223 -14.53 12.61 11.61
CA LEU A 223 -15.19 11.31 11.57
C LEU A 223 -14.77 10.48 12.79
N PRO A 224 -15.70 9.78 13.47
CA PRO A 224 -15.35 8.90 14.59
C PRO A 224 -14.37 7.82 14.16
N GLY A 225 -13.21 7.75 14.82
CA GLY A 225 -12.10 6.87 14.46
C GLY A 225 -10.86 7.11 15.33
N VAL A 226 -9.88 6.22 15.24
CA VAL A 226 -8.66 6.32 16.06
C VAL A 226 -7.81 7.53 15.68
N GLY A 227 -7.84 7.90 14.40
CA GLY A 227 -7.16 9.08 13.90
C GLY A 227 -7.75 10.37 14.45
N SER A 228 -9.08 10.49 14.53
CA SER A 228 -9.73 11.66 15.13
C SER A 228 -9.58 11.70 16.65
N TYR A 229 -9.60 10.54 17.33
CA TYR A 229 -9.24 10.46 18.76
C TYR A 229 -7.80 10.96 18.98
N LEU A 230 -6.84 10.52 18.16
CA LEU A 230 -5.45 10.98 18.25
C LEU A 230 -5.35 12.48 17.99
N ALA A 231 -6.02 13.00 16.95
CA ALA A 231 -6.03 14.42 16.64
C ALA A 231 -6.58 15.26 17.81
N GLN A 232 -7.67 14.81 18.44
CA GLN A 232 -8.26 15.46 19.61
C GLN A 232 -7.31 15.38 20.83
N ALA A 233 -6.66 14.24 21.05
CA ALA A 233 -5.69 14.09 22.14
C ALA A 233 -4.45 15.00 21.94
N ILE A 234 -4.03 15.22 20.70
CA ILE A 234 -2.97 16.17 20.34
C ILE A 234 -3.43 17.61 20.59
N ALA A 235 -4.67 17.95 20.22
CA ALA A 235 -5.23 19.28 20.46
C ALA A 235 -5.34 19.61 21.96
N GLU A 236 -5.77 18.64 22.77
CA GLU A 236 -5.89 18.78 24.23
C GLU A 236 -4.58 18.56 24.99
N ARG A 237 -3.48 18.23 24.29
CA ARG A 237 -2.17 17.89 24.87
C ARG A 237 -2.23 16.72 25.89
N ASN A 238 -3.14 15.78 25.67
CA ASN A 238 -3.40 14.67 26.57
C ASN A 238 -2.52 13.45 26.23
N LEU A 239 -1.35 13.35 26.87
CA LEU A 239 -0.41 12.24 26.67
C LEU A 239 -0.98 10.88 27.10
N HIS A 240 -1.87 10.85 28.10
CA HIS A 240 -2.49 9.61 28.58
C HIS A 240 -3.43 9.03 27.52
N ALA A 241 -4.25 9.87 26.89
CA ALA A 241 -5.10 9.47 25.76
C ALA A 241 -4.25 8.92 24.58
N ILE A 242 -3.10 9.53 24.28
CA ILE A 242 -2.17 9.03 23.25
C ILE A 242 -1.61 7.65 23.62
N GLY A 243 -1.31 7.42 24.89
CA GLY A 243 -0.92 6.10 25.41
C GLY A 243 -1.99 5.03 25.12
N TRP A 244 -3.26 5.35 25.35
CA TRP A 244 -4.37 4.44 25.04
C TRP A 244 -4.54 4.21 23.53
N VAL A 245 -4.31 5.22 22.69
CA VAL A 245 -4.26 5.04 21.23
C VAL A 245 -3.15 4.07 20.84
N ILE A 246 -1.94 4.24 21.38
CA ILE A 246 -0.80 3.36 21.10
C ILE A 246 -1.16 1.91 21.45
N VAL A 247 -1.69 1.66 22.64
CA VAL A 247 -2.13 0.32 23.08
C VAL A 247 -3.21 -0.24 22.14
N THR A 248 -4.21 0.59 21.80
CA THR A 248 -5.28 0.19 20.88
C THR A 248 -4.72 -0.18 19.51
N MET A 249 -3.78 0.60 18.98
CA MET A 249 -3.13 0.34 17.70
C MET A 249 -2.30 -0.94 17.71
N VAL A 250 -1.57 -1.22 18.79
CA VAL A 250 -0.89 -2.53 18.97
C VAL A 250 -1.89 -3.68 18.85
N VAL A 251 -3.01 -3.61 19.58
CA VAL A 251 -4.05 -4.65 19.54
C VAL A 251 -4.64 -4.78 18.14
N VAL A 252 -5.00 -3.67 17.50
CA VAL A 252 -5.58 -3.66 16.15
C VAL A 252 -4.62 -4.25 15.12
N ILE A 253 -3.34 -3.89 15.16
CA ILE A 253 -2.31 -4.41 14.25
C ILE A 253 -2.16 -5.91 14.40
N LEU A 254 -2.09 -6.40 15.63
CA LEU A 254 -2.05 -7.84 15.91
C LEU A 254 -3.32 -8.53 15.41
N LEU A 255 -4.49 -7.93 15.61
CA LEU A 255 -5.76 -8.50 15.16
C LEU A 255 -5.82 -8.64 13.65
N TYR A 256 -5.56 -7.58 12.87
CA TYR A 256 -5.65 -7.70 11.41
C TYR A 256 -4.49 -8.53 10.83
N ASP A 257 -3.29 -8.53 11.44
CA ASP A 257 -2.21 -9.44 11.05
C ASP A 257 -2.67 -10.90 11.17
N GLN A 258 -3.19 -11.29 12.35
CA GLN A 258 -3.62 -12.67 12.60
C GLN A 258 -4.86 -13.07 11.82
N LEU A 259 -5.85 -12.18 11.70
CA LEU A 259 -7.16 -12.48 11.12
C LEU A 259 -7.21 -12.32 9.60
N LEU A 260 -6.41 -11.41 9.03
CA LEU A 260 -6.45 -11.09 7.60
C LEU A 260 -5.16 -11.48 6.86
N PHE A 261 -3.99 -10.96 7.25
CA PHE A 261 -2.78 -11.12 6.43
C PHE A 261 -2.09 -12.46 6.60
N ARG A 262 -1.83 -12.93 7.83
CA ARG A 262 -1.17 -14.22 8.06
C ARG A 262 -1.90 -15.40 7.38
N PRO A 263 -3.24 -15.48 7.37
CA PRO A 263 -3.97 -16.50 6.60
C PRO A 263 -3.82 -16.35 5.09
N LEU A 264 -3.81 -15.12 4.57
CA LEU A 264 -3.58 -14.84 3.15
C LEU A 264 -2.17 -15.26 2.73
N VAL A 265 -1.14 -14.88 3.50
CA VAL A 265 0.26 -15.25 3.25
C VAL A 265 0.42 -16.77 3.21
N ALA A 266 -0.08 -17.47 4.22
CA ALA A 266 -0.07 -18.94 4.27
C ALA A 266 -0.84 -19.58 3.10
N TRP A 267 -1.91 -18.94 2.61
CA TRP A 267 -2.64 -19.43 1.44
C TRP A 267 -1.91 -19.18 0.12
N THR A 268 -1.16 -18.08 0.01
CA THR A 268 -0.41 -17.74 -1.21
C THR A 268 0.85 -18.57 -1.41
N ASP A 269 1.35 -19.21 -0.35
CA ASP A 269 2.59 -19.99 -0.40
C ASP A 269 2.58 -21.07 -1.48
N LYS A 270 1.43 -21.72 -1.70
CA LYS A 270 1.19 -22.71 -2.78
C LYS A 270 1.39 -22.17 -4.21
N PHE A 271 1.48 -20.86 -4.39
CA PHE A 271 1.69 -20.21 -5.68
C PHE A 271 3.14 -19.70 -5.86
N ARG A 272 4.00 -19.83 -4.84
CA ARG A 272 5.41 -19.48 -4.97
C ARG A 272 6.11 -20.48 -5.89
N MET A 273 6.94 -19.96 -6.78
CA MET A 273 7.65 -20.73 -7.82
C MET A 273 9.16 -20.87 -7.50
N ASP A 274 9.58 -20.56 -6.28
CA ASP A 274 10.98 -20.63 -5.86
C ASP A 274 11.40 -22.10 -5.69
N GLN A 275 12.53 -22.50 -6.29
CA GLN A 275 13.11 -23.85 -6.16
C GLN A 275 13.90 -24.05 -4.86
N THR A 276 14.05 -23.01 -4.03
CA THR A 276 14.76 -23.07 -2.74
C THR A 276 13.83 -23.54 -1.61
N SER A 277 13.63 -24.86 -1.58
CA SER A 277 12.85 -25.62 -0.60
C SER A 277 13.50 -25.67 0.80
N ALA A 278 13.71 -24.52 1.46
CA ALA A 278 14.33 -24.51 2.79
C ALA A 278 13.87 -23.37 3.73
N GLN A 279 12.59 -23.02 3.73
CA GLN A 279 11.99 -22.26 4.83
C GLN A 279 10.67 -22.92 5.24
N ASP A 280 10.46 -23.07 6.55
CA ASP A 280 9.26 -23.66 7.15
C ASP A 280 7.99 -23.11 6.49
N GLU A 281 7.04 -23.99 6.14
CA GLU A 281 5.76 -23.60 5.56
C GLU A 281 5.07 -22.57 6.47
N PRO A 282 4.62 -21.40 5.95
CA PRO A 282 3.96 -20.41 6.78
C PRO A 282 2.66 -20.96 7.38
N GLU A 283 2.62 -21.18 8.69
CA GLU A 283 1.42 -21.66 9.37
C GLU A 283 0.50 -20.51 9.83
N SER A 284 -0.82 -20.73 9.69
CA SER A 284 -1.85 -19.82 10.19
C SER A 284 -2.96 -20.59 10.92
N TRP A 285 -3.19 -20.24 12.18
CA TRP A 285 -4.25 -20.84 12.99
C TRP A 285 -5.65 -20.51 12.45
N VAL A 286 -5.88 -19.30 11.91
CA VAL A 286 -7.16 -18.91 11.30
C VAL A 286 -7.38 -19.66 10.00
N LEU A 287 -6.33 -19.84 9.18
CA LEU A 287 -6.45 -20.66 7.98
C LEU A 287 -6.80 -22.12 8.36
N ASN A 288 -6.17 -22.64 9.41
CA ASN A 288 -6.50 -23.94 9.97
C ASN A 288 -7.93 -24.00 10.52
N LEU A 289 -8.40 -22.94 11.18
CA LEU A 289 -9.79 -22.77 11.62
C LEU A 289 -10.72 -22.86 10.40
N VAL A 290 -10.57 -21.99 9.41
CA VAL A 290 -11.37 -21.97 8.18
C VAL A 290 -11.38 -23.33 7.47
N ARG A 291 -10.23 -24.00 7.37
CA ARG A 291 -10.12 -25.33 6.77
C ARG A 291 -10.79 -26.42 7.60
N ARG A 292 -10.82 -26.33 8.93
CA ARG A 292 -11.38 -27.36 9.84
C ARG A 292 -12.84 -27.11 10.24
N THR A 293 -13.33 -25.88 10.08
CA THR A 293 -14.69 -25.46 10.42
C THR A 293 -15.68 -25.92 9.34
N ARG A 294 -16.62 -26.78 9.72
CA ARG A 294 -17.53 -27.45 8.76
C ARG A 294 -18.59 -26.49 8.25
N LEU A 295 -19.10 -25.58 9.09
CA LEU A 295 -20.07 -24.57 8.67
C LEU A 295 -19.46 -23.61 7.65
N ILE A 296 -18.22 -23.14 7.88
CA ILE A 296 -17.51 -22.31 6.91
C ILE A 296 -17.34 -23.04 5.59
N GLN A 297 -16.92 -24.31 5.60
CA GLN A 297 -16.86 -25.09 4.36
C GLN A 297 -18.23 -25.25 3.69
N PHE A 298 -19.30 -25.47 4.46
CA PHE A 298 -20.65 -25.58 3.94
C PHE A 298 -21.10 -24.28 3.27
N ILE A 299 -20.86 -23.13 3.90
CA ILE A 299 -21.15 -21.80 3.35
C ILE A 299 -20.29 -21.53 2.11
N LEU A 300 -19.00 -21.86 2.13
CA LEU A 300 -18.07 -21.56 1.03
C LEU A 300 -18.19 -22.52 -0.16
N ARG A 301 -18.71 -23.75 0.01
CA ARG A 301 -18.92 -24.73 -1.07
C ARG A 301 -19.74 -24.20 -2.26
N PRO A 302 -20.94 -23.60 -2.07
CA PRO A 302 -21.69 -23.04 -3.19
C PRO A 302 -20.94 -21.88 -3.86
N PHE A 303 -20.27 -21.01 -3.09
CA PHE A 303 -19.41 -19.96 -3.66
C PHE A 303 -18.26 -20.55 -4.48
N GLY A 304 -17.59 -21.61 -3.99
CA GLY A 304 -16.54 -22.30 -4.72
C GLY A 304 -17.04 -22.94 -6.02
N ALA A 305 -18.24 -23.54 -6.01
CA ALA A 305 -18.86 -24.10 -7.21
C ALA A 305 -19.25 -23.01 -8.23
N LEU A 306 -19.85 -21.91 -7.75
CA LEU A 306 -20.16 -20.73 -8.56
C LEU A 306 -18.89 -20.11 -9.15
N TRP A 307 -17.83 -20.01 -8.34
CA TRP A 307 -16.54 -19.49 -8.74
C TRP A 307 -15.87 -20.37 -9.79
N GLN A 308 -15.88 -21.69 -9.62
CA GLN A 308 -15.40 -22.60 -10.65
C GLN A 308 -16.22 -22.50 -11.93
N ARG A 309 -17.54 -22.34 -11.86
CA ARG A 309 -18.39 -22.12 -13.03
C ARG A 309 -18.04 -20.80 -13.72
N PHE A 310 -17.84 -19.73 -12.94
CA PHE A 310 -17.41 -18.41 -13.42
C PHE A 310 -16.03 -18.44 -14.09
N MET A 311 -15.05 -19.13 -13.49
CA MET A 311 -13.73 -19.34 -14.08
C MET A 311 -13.78 -20.18 -15.35
N ARG A 312 -14.73 -21.12 -15.45
CA ARG A 312 -14.93 -21.96 -16.64
C ARG A 312 -15.72 -21.25 -17.73
N LEU A 313 -16.35 -20.09 -17.46
CA LEU A 313 -17.05 -19.30 -18.47
C LEU A 313 -16.09 -19.01 -19.62
N ARG A 314 -16.44 -19.53 -20.79
CA ARG A 314 -15.83 -19.10 -22.04
C ARG A 314 -16.60 -17.87 -22.46
N TRP A 315 -16.06 -16.69 -22.12
CA TRP A 315 -16.55 -15.45 -22.70
C TRP A 315 -16.32 -15.53 -24.22
N ARG A 316 -17.36 -15.93 -24.96
CA ARG A 316 -17.37 -16.03 -26.42
C ARG A 316 -17.44 -14.65 -27.10
N ALA A 317 -17.00 -13.57 -26.45
CA ALA A 317 -16.93 -12.29 -27.15
C ALA A 317 -15.73 -12.30 -28.09
N VAL A 318 -16.07 -12.31 -29.38
CA VAL A 318 -15.22 -12.03 -30.53
C VAL A 318 -14.18 -13.12 -30.83
N GLN A 319 -14.64 -14.34 -31.11
CA GLN A 319 -13.97 -15.23 -32.08
C GLN A 319 -14.19 -14.74 -33.52
N GLY A 320 -13.87 -13.48 -33.80
CA GLY A 320 -13.69 -12.97 -35.17
C GLY A 320 -12.22 -12.93 -35.59
N GLY A 321 -11.28 -13.10 -34.64
CA GLY A 321 -9.86 -13.24 -34.93
C GLY A 321 -9.48 -14.70 -35.05
N ARG A 322 -9.05 -15.12 -36.23
CA ARG A 322 -8.43 -16.43 -36.51
C ARG A 322 -7.45 -16.84 -35.40
N PRO A 323 -7.29 -18.15 -35.11
CA PRO A 323 -6.25 -18.64 -34.20
C PRO A 323 -4.93 -17.95 -34.57
N SER A 324 -4.29 -17.33 -33.57
CA SER A 324 -3.00 -16.70 -33.73
C SER A 324 -2.04 -17.72 -34.36
N ALA A 325 -1.79 -17.52 -35.66
CA ALA A 325 -0.81 -18.27 -36.41
C ALA A 325 0.54 -18.22 -35.66
N PRO A 326 1.43 -19.21 -35.90
CA PRO A 326 2.79 -19.17 -35.38
C PRO A 326 3.42 -17.81 -35.68
N TRP A 327 4.34 -17.34 -34.83
CA TRP A 327 5.15 -16.14 -35.06
C TRP A 327 5.70 -16.14 -36.51
N ARG A 328 4.95 -15.50 -37.42
CA ARG A 328 5.42 -15.11 -38.75
C ARG A 328 5.65 -13.62 -38.66
N ALA A 329 6.84 -13.19 -39.04
CA ALA A 329 7.18 -11.78 -39.19
C ALA A 329 6.04 -11.03 -39.92
N PRO A 330 5.63 -9.84 -39.47
CA PRO A 330 4.51 -9.14 -40.09
C PRO A 330 4.80 -8.91 -41.58
N LEU A 331 3.86 -9.29 -42.45
CA LEU A 331 3.92 -8.92 -43.87
C LEU A 331 3.97 -7.38 -44.01
N PRO A 332 4.83 -6.82 -44.89
CA PRO A 332 5.11 -5.37 -44.94
C PRO A 332 3.89 -4.45 -45.17
N GLY A 333 2.79 -4.95 -45.75
CA GLY A 333 1.64 -4.13 -46.18
C GLY A 333 0.61 -3.75 -45.10
N ILE A 334 0.54 -4.44 -43.96
CA ILE A 334 -0.48 -4.18 -42.90
C ILE A 334 0.06 -3.22 -41.81
N LEU A 335 1.32 -2.78 -41.93
CA LEU A 335 1.98 -1.88 -40.99
C LEU A 335 1.45 -0.44 -41.06
N GLY A 336 0.91 0.00 -42.20
CA GLY A 336 0.44 1.38 -42.41
C GLY A 336 -0.72 1.78 -41.48
N ASN A 337 -1.76 0.93 -41.39
CA ASN A 337 -2.98 1.25 -40.64
C ASN A 337 -2.80 1.15 -39.11
N ARG A 338 -1.92 0.24 -38.64
CA ARG A 338 -1.56 0.15 -37.22
C ARG A 338 -0.69 1.32 -36.75
N ARG A 339 0.23 1.78 -37.59
CA ARG A 339 1.04 2.98 -37.30
C ARG A 339 0.17 4.22 -37.26
N ALA A 340 -0.72 4.42 -38.24
CA ALA A 340 -1.64 5.56 -38.26
C ALA A 340 -2.52 5.62 -36.99
N GLY A 341 -3.10 4.49 -36.56
CA GLY A 341 -3.87 4.43 -35.32
C GLY A 341 -3.05 4.70 -34.05
N ASP A 342 -1.79 4.28 -34.01
CA ASP A 342 -0.89 4.57 -32.89
C ASP A 342 -0.42 6.04 -32.87
N PHE A 343 -0.24 6.65 -34.05
CA PHE A 343 0.03 8.08 -34.19
C PHE A 343 -1.19 8.92 -33.79
N LEU A 344 -2.39 8.56 -34.22
CA LEU A 344 -3.64 9.23 -33.81
C LEU A 344 -3.85 9.13 -32.30
N TRP A 345 -3.67 7.94 -31.71
CA TRP A 345 -3.76 7.75 -30.27
C TRP A 345 -2.73 8.60 -29.51
N GLY A 346 -1.48 8.61 -29.99
CA GLY A 346 -0.43 9.47 -29.44
C GLY A 346 -0.76 10.95 -29.56
N GLY A 347 -1.30 11.38 -30.71
CA GLY A 347 -1.72 12.76 -30.94
C GLY A 347 -2.86 13.20 -30.03
N VAL A 348 -3.89 12.37 -29.84
CA VAL A 348 -5.00 12.64 -28.91
C VAL A 348 -4.50 12.71 -27.47
N ALA A 349 -3.67 11.75 -27.04
CA ALA A 349 -3.11 11.76 -25.69
C ALA A 349 -2.24 13.00 -25.44
N LEU A 350 -1.43 13.41 -26.43
CA LEU A 350 -0.62 14.62 -26.34
C LEU A 350 -1.49 15.88 -26.31
N ALA A 351 -2.50 15.98 -27.18
CA ALA A 351 -3.42 17.13 -27.21
C ALA A 351 -4.17 17.28 -25.88
N LEU A 352 -4.67 16.19 -25.30
CA LEU A 352 -5.28 16.19 -23.97
C LEU A 352 -4.29 16.64 -22.89
N THR A 353 -3.05 16.14 -22.93
CA THR A 353 -2.01 16.54 -21.97
C THR A 353 -1.72 18.04 -22.06
N VAL A 354 -1.57 18.57 -23.28
CA VAL A 354 -1.34 20.01 -23.51
C VAL A 354 -2.54 20.84 -23.07
N ALA A 355 -3.78 20.38 -23.35
CA ALA A 355 -4.99 21.08 -22.92
C ALA A 355 -5.10 21.15 -21.40
N VAL A 356 -4.85 20.04 -20.69
CA VAL A 356 -4.85 20.01 -19.22
C VAL A 356 -3.74 20.89 -18.65
N ALA A 357 -2.52 20.81 -19.20
CA ALA A 357 -1.41 21.65 -18.77
C ALA A 357 -1.72 23.14 -18.98
N GLY A 358 -2.27 23.51 -20.13
CA GLY A 358 -2.70 24.88 -20.42
C GLY A 358 -3.78 25.38 -19.45
N TRP A 359 -4.75 24.52 -19.12
CA TRP A 359 -5.79 24.83 -18.14
C TRP A 359 -5.20 25.08 -16.75
N VAL A 360 -4.33 24.18 -16.27
CA VAL A 360 -3.64 24.33 -14.97
C VAL A 360 -2.80 25.60 -14.92
N ILE A 361 -2.00 25.87 -15.95
CA ILE A 361 -1.18 27.09 -16.03
C ILE A 361 -2.07 28.33 -16.00
N SER A 362 -3.20 28.33 -16.72
CA SER A 362 -4.13 29.46 -16.75
C SER A 362 -4.86 29.70 -15.42
N TYR A 363 -5.07 28.64 -14.64
CA TYR A 363 -5.65 28.71 -13.30
C TYR A 363 -4.62 29.27 -12.30
N MET A 364 -3.40 28.75 -12.35
CA MET A 364 -2.31 29.16 -11.46
C MET A 364 -1.84 30.59 -11.72
N SER A 365 -1.76 31.04 -12.97
CA SER A 365 -1.28 32.38 -13.31
C SER A 365 -2.13 33.52 -12.75
N ARG A 366 -3.33 33.23 -12.24
CA ARG A 366 -4.21 34.21 -11.57
C ARG A 366 -3.80 34.51 -10.14
N SER A 367 -3.12 33.58 -9.48
CA SER A 367 -2.87 33.64 -8.02
C SER A 367 -1.42 33.34 -7.63
N VAL A 368 -0.63 32.76 -8.53
CA VAL A 368 0.75 32.32 -8.29
C VAL A 368 1.71 33.20 -9.09
N THR A 369 2.72 33.74 -8.41
CA THR A 369 3.79 34.53 -9.02
C THR A 369 5.02 33.68 -9.33
N TRP A 370 5.93 34.21 -10.16
CA TRP A 370 7.22 33.55 -10.43
C TRP A 370 8.11 33.42 -9.18
N GLY A 371 7.96 34.34 -8.22
CA GLY A 371 8.64 34.27 -6.92
C GLY A 371 8.18 33.06 -6.11
N ASP A 372 6.87 32.79 -6.10
CA ASP A 372 6.29 31.64 -5.41
C ASP A 372 6.81 30.33 -6.01
N ILE A 373 6.91 30.24 -7.34
CA ILE A 373 7.47 29.07 -8.02
C ILE A 373 8.92 28.83 -7.58
N GLY A 374 9.76 29.88 -7.58
CA GLY A 374 11.15 29.78 -7.15
C GLY A 374 11.28 29.36 -5.69
N TYR A 375 10.44 29.92 -4.81
CA TYR A 375 10.41 29.59 -3.39
C TYR A 375 10.00 28.13 -3.14
N VAL A 376 8.93 27.66 -3.79
CA VAL A 376 8.44 26.28 -3.61
C VAL A 376 9.44 25.26 -4.20
N VAL A 377 10.13 25.61 -5.30
CA VAL A 377 11.22 24.78 -5.84
C VAL A 377 12.39 24.68 -4.86
N LEU A 378 12.76 25.77 -4.19
CA LEU A 378 13.79 25.76 -3.14
C LEU A 378 13.37 24.87 -1.97
N LEU A 379 12.13 24.99 -1.49
CA LEU A 379 11.59 24.11 -0.45
C LEU A 379 11.62 22.63 -0.88
N GLY A 380 11.29 22.34 -2.15
CA GLY A 380 11.40 21.01 -2.74
C GLY A 380 12.83 20.47 -2.73
N ALA A 381 13.82 21.31 -3.01
CA ALA A 381 15.23 20.94 -2.93
C ALA A 381 15.70 20.65 -1.49
N ILE A 382 15.22 21.42 -0.51
CA ILE A 382 15.51 21.18 0.91
C ILE A 382 14.93 19.83 1.35
N THR A 383 13.67 19.56 1.02
CA THR A 383 13.04 18.26 1.32
C THR A 383 13.74 17.11 0.59
N LEU A 384 14.13 17.28 -0.69
CA LEU A 384 14.91 16.26 -1.43
C LEU A 384 16.22 15.93 -0.73
N LEU A 385 16.97 16.95 -0.31
CA LEU A 385 18.24 16.79 0.40
C LEU A 385 18.01 16.00 1.71
N ARG A 386 17.02 16.41 2.49
CA ARG A 386 16.63 15.75 3.75
C ARG A 386 16.28 14.28 3.53
N VAL A 387 15.40 13.98 2.58
CA VAL A 387 15.00 12.60 2.23
C VAL A 387 16.22 11.77 1.81
N THR A 388 17.09 12.32 0.96
CA THR A 388 18.28 11.61 0.47
C THR A 388 19.26 11.31 1.61
N LEU A 389 19.52 12.28 2.48
CA LEU A 389 20.40 12.10 3.65
C LEU A 389 19.85 11.06 4.61
N LEU A 390 18.54 11.10 4.90
CA LEU A 390 17.91 10.15 5.81
C LEU A 390 17.90 8.73 5.26
N ILE A 391 17.68 8.56 3.95
CA ILE A 391 17.80 7.24 3.30
C ILE A 391 19.24 6.74 3.42
N ALA A 392 20.24 7.58 3.16
CA ALA A 392 21.64 7.20 3.30
C ALA A 392 21.97 6.76 4.75
N LEU A 393 21.52 7.53 5.76
CA LEU A 393 21.71 7.20 7.17
C LEU A 393 20.99 5.90 7.56
N ALA A 394 19.75 5.71 7.11
CA ALA A 394 19.01 4.47 7.34
C ALA A 394 19.71 3.28 6.69
N SER A 395 20.24 3.43 5.47
CA SER A 395 21.00 2.39 4.77
C SER A 395 22.26 1.99 5.53
N LEU A 396 22.99 2.94 6.12
CA LEU A 396 24.18 2.66 6.93
C LEU A 396 23.89 1.75 8.13
N VAL A 397 22.67 1.85 8.69
CA VAL A 397 22.23 1.03 9.83
C VAL A 397 21.59 -0.29 9.36
N TRP A 398 20.63 -0.21 8.44
CA TRP A 398 19.76 -1.34 8.10
C TRP A 398 20.33 -2.28 7.04
N VAL A 399 21.26 -1.84 6.19
CA VAL A 399 21.93 -2.75 5.25
C VAL A 399 22.78 -3.78 6.01
N PRO A 400 23.66 -3.41 6.96
CA PRO A 400 24.39 -4.37 7.76
C PRO A 400 23.48 -5.31 8.56
N ILE A 401 22.48 -4.75 9.24
CA ILE A 401 21.52 -5.53 10.04
C ILE A 401 20.75 -6.51 9.15
N GLY A 402 20.26 -6.06 7.99
CA GLY A 402 19.52 -6.89 7.06
C GLY A 402 20.33 -8.05 6.50
N VAL A 403 21.61 -7.82 6.20
CA VAL A 403 22.54 -8.89 5.78
C VAL A 403 22.76 -9.90 6.91
N ILE A 404 22.99 -9.44 8.15
CA ILE A 404 23.20 -10.34 9.30
C ILE A 404 21.96 -11.23 9.53
N ILE A 405 20.77 -10.64 9.39
CA ILE A 405 19.50 -11.36 9.55
C ILE A 405 19.29 -12.35 8.38
N GLY A 406 19.44 -11.89 7.13
CA GLY A 406 19.16 -12.72 5.95
C GLY A 406 20.13 -13.89 5.78
N LEU A 407 21.38 -13.75 6.22
CA LEU A 407 22.35 -14.86 6.18
C LEU A 407 22.10 -15.92 7.27
N ARG A 408 21.22 -15.66 8.25
CA ARG A 408 20.97 -16.51 9.42
C ARG A 408 19.48 -16.84 9.55
N PRO A 409 18.99 -17.96 8.96
CA PRO A 409 17.57 -18.31 8.97
C PRO A 409 16.93 -18.32 10.35
N ALA A 410 17.62 -18.88 11.36
CA ALA A 410 17.12 -18.91 12.74
C ALA A 410 16.96 -17.52 13.39
N LEU A 411 17.77 -16.54 12.97
CA LEU A 411 17.62 -15.15 13.42
C LEU A 411 16.47 -14.47 12.69
N ALA A 412 16.35 -14.69 11.38
CA ALA A 412 15.24 -14.18 10.57
C ALA A 412 13.88 -14.62 11.14
N GLN A 413 13.70 -15.90 11.48
CA GLN A 413 12.46 -16.42 12.07
C GLN A 413 12.04 -15.72 13.36
N LYS A 414 13.00 -15.27 14.19
CA LYS A 414 12.73 -14.59 15.45
C LYS A 414 12.53 -13.09 15.29
N VAL A 415 13.33 -12.45 14.44
CA VAL A 415 13.34 -10.98 14.28
C VAL A 415 12.27 -10.50 13.31
N GLN A 416 11.97 -11.28 12.26
CA GLN A 416 11.04 -10.88 11.21
C GLN A 416 9.63 -10.57 11.73
N PRO A 417 9.01 -11.36 12.65
CA PRO A 417 7.70 -11.00 13.20
C PRO A 417 7.73 -9.67 13.96
N LEU A 418 8.78 -9.41 14.74
CA LEU A 418 8.94 -8.15 15.47
C LEU A 418 9.15 -6.98 14.49
N ALA A 419 10.01 -7.15 13.50
CA ALA A 419 10.26 -6.14 12.47
C ALA A 419 8.98 -5.86 11.66
N GLN A 420 8.18 -6.86 11.32
CA GLN A 420 6.89 -6.70 10.62
C GLN A 420 5.90 -5.92 11.48
N PHE A 421 5.83 -6.23 12.77
CA PHE A 421 4.99 -5.47 13.70
C PHE A 421 5.42 -4.01 13.82
N LEU A 422 6.72 -3.75 14.02
CA LEU A 422 7.25 -2.39 14.09
C LEU A 422 7.10 -1.62 12.78
N ALA A 423 7.20 -2.31 11.64
CA ALA A 423 6.96 -1.73 10.32
C ALA A 423 5.49 -1.43 10.04
N ALA A 424 4.57 -2.15 10.69
CA ALA A 424 3.14 -1.89 10.63
C ALA A 424 2.70 -0.78 11.60
N PHE A 425 3.55 -0.42 12.57
CA PHE A 425 3.23 0.55 13.60
C PHE A 425 3.23 1.98 13.04
N PRO A 426 2.18 2.79 13.29
CA PRO A 426 2.06 4.13 12.74
C PRO A 426 3.14 5.05 13.32
N ALA A 427 4.06 5.54 12.48
CA ALA A 427 5.13 6.44 12.92
C ALA A 427 4.59 7.79 13.45
N ASN A 428 3.42 8.23 12.96
CA ASN A 428 2.75 9.46 13.40
C ASN A 428 2.37 9.46 14.90
N LEU A 429 2.20 8.30 15.53
CA LEU A 429 1.95 8.20 16.97
C LEU A 429 3.15 8.64 17.82
N LEU A 430 4.35 8.64 17.24
CA LEU A 430 5.56 9.10 17.91
C LEU A 430 5.73 10.62 17.79
N PHE A 431 4.98 11.29 16.91
CA PHE A 431 5.19 12.71 16.61
C PHE A 431 4.97 13.61 17.84
N PRO A 432 3.91 13.41 18.66
CA PRO A 432 3.73 14.20 19.87
C PRO A 432 4.93 14.13 20.82
N VAL A 433 5.53 12.95 20.98
CA VAL A 433 6.71 12.75 21.84
C VAL A 433 7.90 13.56 21.30
N PHE A 434 8.12 13.52 19.98
CA PHE A 434 9.18 14.30 19.34
C PHE A 434 8.94 15.81 19.49
N VAL A 435 7.71 16.29 19.29
CA VAL A 435 7.39 17.72 19.44
C VAL A 435 7.61 18.17 20.88
N VAL A 436 7.17 17.39 21.88
CA VAL A 436 7.40 17.72 23.29
C VAL A 436 8.90 17.84 23.59
N VAL A 437 9.72 16.91 23.08
CA VAL A 437 11.19 16.95 23.23
C VAL A 437 11.78 18.18 22.52
N ILE A 438 11.36 18.46 21.28
CA ILE A 438 11.84 19.61 20.50
C ILE A 438 11.55 20.92 21.21
N VAL A 439 10.30 21.10 21.67
CA VAL A 439 9.86 22.33 22.35
C VAL A 439 10.54 22.45 23.71
N HIS A 440 10.63 21.37 24.48
CA HIS A 440 11.23 21.40 25.82
C HIS A 440 12.73 21.77 25.77
N PHE A 441 13.47 21.18 24.83
CA PHE A 441 14.91 21.42 24.67
C PHE A 441 15.27 22.51 23.65
N HIS A 442 14.27 23.22 23.10
CA HIS A 442 14.46 24.27 22.08
C HIS A 442 15.30 23.81 20.89
N LEU A 443 15.08 22.58 20.45
CA LEU A 443 15.85 21.95 19.38
C LEU A 443 15.44 22.50 18.01
N ASN A 444 16.39 22.52 17.07
CA ASN A 444 16.11 22.99 15.70
C ASN A 444 15.11 22.04 14.98
N PRO A 445 13.91 22.52 14.59
CA PRO A 445 12.92 21.71 13.88
C PRO A 445 13.43 21.08 12.58
N ASP A 446 14.27 21.78 11.82
CA ASP A 446 14.79 21.30 10.54
C ASP A 446 15.60 20.02 10.67
N ILE A 447 16.21 19.79 11.84
CA ILE A 447 17.01 18.60 12.15
C ILE A 447 16.15 17.56 12.86
N TRP A 448 15.42 17.95 13.90
CA TRP A 448 14.79 16.99 14.82
C TRP A 448 13.42 16.48 14.39
N LEU A 449 12.76 17.15 13.44
CA LEU A 449 11.61 16.57 12.74
C LEU A 449 12.03 15.58 11.64
N SER A 450 13.25 15.70 11.10
CA SER A 450 13.73 14.87 9.99
C SER A 450 13.66 13.35 10.26
N PRO A 451 14.07 12.83 11.44
CA PRO A 451 13.98 11.39 11.71
C PRO A 451 12.58 10.79 11.52
N LEU A 452 11.52 11.57 11.79
CA LEU A 452 10.13 11.14 11.64
C LEU A 452 9.78 10.70 10.22
N ILE A 453 10.48 11.24 9.21
CA ILE A 453 10.31 10.89 7.78
C ILE A 453 10.73 9.44 7.51
N VAL A 454 11.78 8.96 8.18
CA VAL A 454 12.37 7.64 7.89
C VAL A 454 11.87 6.54 8.82
N LEU A 455 11.26 6.89 9.96
CA LEU A 455 10.76 5.92 10.95
C LEU A 455 9.80 4.88 10.34
N GLY A 456 8.90 5.32 9.44
CA GLY A 456 7.96 4.45 8.75
C GLY A 456 8.51 3.78 7.48
N THR A 457 9.63 4.26 6.92
CA THR A 457 10.07 3.89 5.57
C THR A 457 11.38 3.10 5.55
N GLN A 458 12.17 3.15 6.62
CA GLN A 458 13.40 2.37 6.79
C GLN A 458 13.19 0.86 6.65
N TRP A 459 12.00 0.36 7.00
CA TRP A 459 11.65 -1.06 6.94
C TRP A 459 11.69 -1.63 5.53
N TYR A 460 11.42 -0.82 4.51
CA TYR A 460 11.54 -1.25 3.11
C TYR A 460 12.97 -1.62 2.75
N ILE A 461 13.96 -0.88 3.26
CA ILE A 461 15.39 -1.18 3.07
C ILE A 461 15.71 -2.49 3.80
N LEU A 462 15.32 -2.61 5.07
CA LEU A 462 15.58 -3.80 5.87
C LEU A 462 15.03 -5.06 5.20
N PHE A 463 13.73 -5.11 4.87
CA PHE A 463 13.11 -6.33 4.35
C PHE A 463 13.64 -6.73 2.98
N ASN A 464 13.90 -5.77 2.08
CA ASN A 464 14.49 -6.08 0.79
C ASN A 464 15.92 -6.60 0.94
N VAL A 465 16.73 -5.99 1.81
CA VAL A 465 18.10 -6.46 2.07
C VAL A 465 18.10 -7.86 2.70
N VAL A 466 17.19 -8.13 3.65
CA VAL A 466 17.00 -9.48 4.22
C VAL A 466 16.66 -10.49 3.13
N ALA A 467 15.72 -10.16 2.22
CA ALA A 467 15.35 -11.03 1.11
C ALA A 467 16.54 -11.30 0.18
N GLY A 468 17.27 -10.25 -0.22
CA GLY A 468 18.45 -10.39 -1.07
C GLY A 468 19.57 -11.20 -0.43
N ALA A 469 19.84 -11.00 0.86
CA ALA A 469 20.84 -11.76 1.60
C ALA A 469 20.42 -13.23 1.81
N SER A 470 19.13 -13.50 1.96
CA SER A 470 18.59 -14.87 2.10
C SER A 470 18.60 -15.65 0.79
N ALA A 471 18.42 -14.95 -0.34
CA ALA A 471 18.47 -15.51 -1.68
C ALA A 471 19.91 -15.65 -2.23
N PHE A 472 20.91 -15.14 -1.51
CA PHE A 472 22.30 -15.15 -1.97
C PHE A 472 22.86 -16.60 -2.04
N PRO A 473 23.40 -17.04 -3.19
CA PRO A 473 23.82 -18.43 -3.39
C PRO A 473 24.83 -18.93 -2.36
N ASN A 474 24.62 -20.13 -1.82
CA ASN A 474 25.53 -20.75 -0.86
C ASN A 474 26.92 -20.98 -1.45
N ASP A 475 26.99 -21.42 -2.71
CA ASP A 475 28.23 -21.73 -3.41
C ASP A 475 29.19 -20.53 -3.47
N LEU A 476 28.66 -19.32 -3.68
CA LEU A 476 29.45 -18.09 -3.67
C LEU A 476 29.99 -17.74 -2.28
N ARG A 477 29.23 -18.08 -1.21
CA ARG A 477 29.69 -17.89 0.18
C ARG A 477 30.79 -18.89 0.54
N GLU A 478 30.65 -20.13 0.10
CA GLU A 478 31.64 -21.17 0.30
C GLU A 478 32.92 -20.87 -0.48
N ALA A 479 32.80 -20.44 -1.74
CA ALA A 479 33.93 -19.99 -2.56
C ALA A 479 34.68 -18.82 -1.90
N ALA A 480 33.95 -17.81 -1.40
CA ALA A 480 34.55 -16.70 -0.66
C ALA A 480 35.30 -17.15 0.60
N THR A 481 34.75 -18.13 1.31
CA THR A 481 35.36 -18.71 2.51
C THR A 481 36.64 -19.47 2.16
N ASN A 482 36.62 -20.26 1.08
CA ASN A 482 37.79 -20.99 0.56
C ASN A 482 38.90 -20.03 0.09
N LEU A 483 38.53 -18.93 -0.57
CA LEU A 483 39.45 -17.86 -0.99
C LEU A 483 39.87 -16.92 0.17
N ARG A 484 39.38 -17.17 1.39
CA ARG A 484 39.66 -16.37 2.60
C ARG A 484 39.33 -14.88 2.46
N ILE A 485 38.33 -14.53 1.66
CA ILE A 485 37.87 -13.14 1.50
C ILE A 485 37.16 -12.72 2.79
N ARG A 486 37.67 -11.69 3.48
CA ARG A 486 37.17 -11.24 4.79
C ARG A 486 37.06 -9.71 4.88
N GLY A 487 36.36 -9.24 5.91
CA GLY A 487 36.28 -7.82 6.25
C GLY A 487 35.67 -6.96 5.13
N TRP A 488 36.32 -5.84 4.81
CA TRP A 488 35.81 -4.91 3.80
C TRP A 488 35.79 -5.48 2.38
N GLN A 489 36.74 -6.35 2.03
CA GLN A 489 36.75 -6.99 0.72
C GLN A 489 35.51 -7.86 0.51
N TRP A 490 35.09 -8.56 1.56
CA TRP A 490 33.86 -9.37 1.52
C TRP A 490 32.62 -8.51 1.27
N TRP A 491 32.51 -7.36 1.95
CA TRP A 491 31.42 -6.41 1.71
C TRP A 491 31.44 -5.86 0.29
N ARG A 492 32.59 -5.33 -0.16
CA ARG A 492 32.71 -4.63 -1.43
C ARG A 492 32.57 -5.54 -2.65
N GLN A 493 33.08 -6.77 -2.59
CA GLN A 493 33.17 -7.66 -3.76
C GLN A 493 32.10 -8.75 -3.79
N ILE A 494 31.52 -9.12 -2.65
CA ILE A 494 30.58 -10.24 -2.57
C ILE A 494 29.21 -9.73 -2.16
N MET A 495 29.10 -9.20 -0.95
CA MET A 495 27.79 -8.98 -0.35
C MET A 495 27.07 -7.77 -0.92
N LEU A 496 27.70 -6.58 -0.96
CA LEU A 496 27.07 -5.37 -1.51
C LEU A 496 26.67 -5.55 -2.98
N PRO A 497 27.52 -6.09 -3.87
CA PRO A 497 27.12 -6.37 -5.25
C PRO A 497 25.95 -7.37 -5.33
N GLY A 498 26.00 -8.45 -4.53
CA GLY A 498 24.97 -9.49 -4.52
C GLY A 498 23.59 -9.03 -4.07
N ILE A 499 23.52 -8.17 -3.05
CA ILE A 499 22.25 -7.63 -2.55
C ILE A 499 21.81 -6.35 -3.27
N PHE A 500 22.65 -5.78 -4.14
CA PHE A 500 22.42 -4.46 -4.74
C PHE A 500 21.06 -4.33 -5.43
N PRO A 501 20.58 -5.29 -6.24
CA PRO A 501 19.26 -5.19 -6.88
C PRO A 501 18.11 -5.07 -5.86
N TYR A 502 18.23 -5.84 -4.77
CA TYR A 502 17.26 -5.81 -3.67
C TYR A 502 17.35 -4.51 -2.89
N TYR A 503 18.56 -4.04 -2.58
CA TYR A 503 18.78 -2.75 -1.93
C TYR A 503 18.15 -1.60 -2.73
N VAL A 504 18.40 -1.54 -4.04
CA VAL A 504 17.83 -0.50 -4.92
C VAL A 504 16.31 -0.56 -4.89
N THR A 505 15.71 -1.76 -5.00
CA THR A 505 14.26 -1.94 -4.86
C THR A 505 13.74 -1.39 -3.54
N GLY A 506 14.38 -1.75 -2.41
CA GLY A 506 14.00 -1.26 -1.09
C GLY A 506 14.16 0.24 -0.91
N ALA A 507 15.24 0.82 -1.45
CA ALA A 507 15.54 2.24 -1.35
C ALA A 507 14.57 3.09 -2.21
N ILE A 508 14.16 2.60 -3.38
CA ILE A 508 13.11 3.21 -4.21
C ILE A 508 11.80 3.28 -3.44
N THR A 509 11.36 2.16 -2.86
CA THR A 509 10.10 2.10 -2.10
C THR A 509 10.17 2.98 -0.84
N ALA A 510 11.31 2.95 -0.11
CA ALA A 510 11.53 3.82 1.04
C ALA A 510 11.47 5.29 0.66
N SER A 511 12.08 5.68 -0.48
CA SER A 511 12.04 7.04 -0.98
C SER A 511 10.62 7.50 -1.30
N GLY A 512 9.82 6.69 -2.00
CA GLY A 512 8.43 7.02 -2.30
C GLY A 512 7.58 7.22 -1.04
N GLY A 513 7.80 6.39 -0.01
CA GLY A 513 7.18 6.56 1.30
C GLY A 513 7.68 7.83 2.03
N ALA A 514 8.98 8.14 1.94
CA ALA A 514 9.61 9.24 2.66
C ALA A 514 9.12 10.61 2.16
N TRP A 515 8.92 10.76 0.84
CA TRP A 515 8.30 11.96 0.28
C TRP A 515 6.90 12.22 0.86
N ASN A 516 6.08 11.18 0.92
CA ASN A 516 4.76 11.23 1.53
C ASN A 516 4.83 11.51 3.04
N ALA A 517 5.78 10.88 3.74
CA ALA A 517 5.99 11.08 5.16
C ALA A 517 6.46 12.50 5.51
N SER A 518 7.22 13.14 4.61
CA SER A 518 7.73 14.50 4.81
C SER A 518 6.62 15.52 5.06
N ILE A 519 5.44 15.36 4.48
CA ILE A 519 4.35 16.34 4.65
C ILE A 519 3.87 16.43 6.09
N VAL A 520 3.65 15.28 6.71
CA VAL A 520 3.16 15.23 8.09
C VAL A 520 4.32 15.41 9.07
N ALA A 521 5.54 15.02 8.70
CA ALA A 521 6.72 15.16 9.55
C ALA A 521 7.26 16.61 9.60
N GLU A 522 7.23 17.34 8.49
CA GLU A 522 7.77 18.71 8.41
C GLU A 522 6.84 19.75 9.04
N ALA A 523 5.56 19.44 9.28
CA ALA A 523 4.63 20.31 9.98
C ALA A 523 3.84 19.51 11.03
N VAL A 524 4.15 19.73 12.30
CA VAL A 524 3.52 19.04 13.43
C VAL A 524 2.96 20.05 14.43
N SER A 525 1.82 19.73 15.03
CA SER A 525 1.19 20.53 16.08
C SER A 525 1.09 19.76 17.41
N TRP A 526 1.10 20.51 18.51
CA TRP A 526 0.88 20.04 19.88
C TRP A 526 0.09 21.08 20.69
N GLY A 527 -1.23 20.90 20.74
CA GLY A 527 -2.18 21.93 21.15
C GLY A 527 -1.91 23.24 20.39
N ASN A 528 -1.71 24.34 21.13
CA ASN A 528 -1.45 25.66 20.54
C ASN A 528 -0.01 25.85 20.01
N THR A 529 0.86 24.85 20.14
CA THR A 529 2.25 24.95 19.69
C THR A 529 2.38 24.23 18.36
N SER A 530 2.65 24.97 17.28
CA SER A 530 2.99 24.40 15.99
C SER A 530 4.50 24.52 15.77
N VAL A 531 5.09 23.43 15.26
CA VAL A 531 6.50 23.37 14.90
C VAL A 531 6.58 22.95 13.44
N ALA A 532 7.24 23.75 12.64
CA ALA A 532 7.43 23.50 11.22
C ALA A 532 8.92 23.55 10.86
N ALA A 533 9.35 22.59 10.05
CA ALA A 533 10.62 22.63 9.35
C ALA A 533 10.46 23.39 8.02
N HIS A 534 11.55 23.95 7.52
CA HIS A 534 11.60 24.45 6.15
C HIS A 534 11.57 23.26 5.19
N GLY A 535 10.52 23.18 4.38
CA GLY A 535 10.36 22.12 3.41
C GLY A 535 9.04 22.20 2.65
N LEU A 536 8.98 21.46 1.55
CA LEU A 536 7.82 21.40 0.66
C LEU A 536 6.61 20.78 1.36
N GLY A 537 6.85 19.85 2.28
CA GLY A 537 5.82 19.20 3.07
C GLY A 537 5.10 20.18 4.00
N ALA A 538 5.86 21.00 4.72
CA ALA A 538 5.30 22.06 5.56
C ALA A 538 4.49 23.09 4.76
N TYR A 539 4.99 23.48 3.58
CA TYR A 539 4.28 24.38 2.67
C TYR A 539 2.93 23.81 2.21
N ILE A 540 2.89 22.53 1.81
CA ILE A 540 1.63 21.87 1.41
C ILE A 540 0.66 21.78 2.59
N ALA A 541 1.15 21.41 3.79
CA ALA A 541 0.31 21.30 4.98
C ALA A 541 -0.32 22.65 5.37
N GLN A 542 0.48 23.73 5.38
CA GLN A 542 0.02 25.08 5.74
C GLN A 542 -0.95 25.66 4.71
N THR A 543 -0.67 25.52 3.43
CA THR A 543 -1.57 25.99 2.35
C THR A 543 -2.88 25.18 2.32
N THR A 544 -2.83 23.89 2.64
CA THR A 544 -4.02 23.05 2.83
C THR A 544 -4.88 23.54 4.00
N ALA A 545 -4.25 23.82 5.15
CA ALA A 545 -4.95 24.37 6.30
C ALA A 545 -5.56 25.75 6.01
N ALA A 546 -4.87 26.59 5.22
CA ALA A 546 -5.37 27.88 4.78
C ALA A 546 -6.47 27.80 3.69
N GLY A 547 -6.65 26.65 3.04
CA GLY A 547 -7.58 26.49 1.92
C GLY A 547 -7.12 27.20 0.64
N ASP A 548 -5.82 27.48 0.50
CA ASP A 548 -5.26 28.12 -0.69
C ASP A 548 -5.01 27.11 -1.81
N TYR A 549 -6.06 26.84 -2.58
CA TYR A 549 -6.03 25.83 -3.64
C TYR A 549 -4.95 26.08 -4.71
N ALA A 550 -4.64 27.34 -5.04
CA ALA A 550 -3.65 27.62 -6.08
C ALA A 550 -2.23 27.25 -5.61
N HIS A 551 -1.91 27.60 -4.38
CA HIS A 551 -0.62 27.27 -3.75
C HIS A 551 -0.50 25.78 -3.40
N ILE A 552 -1.60 25.10 -3.05
CA ILE A 552 -1.64 23.63 -2.92
C ILE A 552 -1.29 22.96 -4.26
N VAL A 553 -1.92 23.38 -5.36
CA VAL A 553 -1.63 22.84 -6.71
C VAL A 553 -0.16 23.06 -7.07
N LEU A 554 0.40 24.24 -6.79
CA LEU A 554 1.82 24.51 -6.99
C LEU A 554 2.70 23.53 -6.22
N GLY A 555 2.42 23.32 -4.93
CA GLY A 555 3.16 22.38 -4.10
C GLY A 555 3.12 20.95 -4.63
N ILE A 556 1.94 20.48 -5.06
CA ILE A 556 1.76 19.14 -5.64
C ILE A 556 2.54 18.98 -6.95
N ILE A 557 2.51 19.99 -7.84
CA ILE A 557 3.23 19.95 -9.12
C ILE A 557 4.74 19.90 -8.87
N VAL A 558 5.25 20.76 -8.00
CA VAL A 558 6.68 20.78 -7.66
C VAL A 558 7.08 19.45 -7.02
N MET A 559 6.31 18.93 -6.07
CA MET A 559 6.58 17.63 -5.45
C MET A 559 6.62 16.51 -6.48
N SER A 560 5.62 16.44 -7.35
CA SER A 560 5.53 15.44 -8.42
C SER A 560 6.71 15.54 -9.39
N LEU A 561 7.15 16.76 -9.72
CA LEU A 561 8.32 17.00 -10.55
C LEU A 561 9.60 16.47 -9.88
N PHE A 562 9.83 16.81 -8.60
CA PHE A 562 11.00 16.35 -7.86
C PHE A 562 11.02 14.83 -7.71
N VAL A 563 9.90 14.20 -7.33
CA VAL A 563 9.79 12.74 -7.19
C VAL A 563 10.05 12.04 -8.52
N THR A 564 9.41 12.50 -9.61
CA THR A 564 9.57 11.89 -10.93
C THR A 564 10.98 12.08 -11.50
N LEU A 565 11.58 13.26 -11.33
CA LEU A 565 12.97 13.50 -11.72
C LEU A 565 13.94 12.67 -10.89
N PHE A 566 13.75 12.58 -9.57
CA PHE A 566 14.58 11.76 -8.70
C PHE A 566 14.51 10.28 -9.11
N ASN A 567 13.30 9.78 -9.38
CA ASN A 567 13.12 8.42 -9.90
C ASN A 567 13.80 8.20 -11.25
N ARG A 568 13.68 9.16 -12.18
CA ARG A 568 14.24 9.03 -13.52
C ARG A 568 15.75 9.21 -13.57
N LEU A 569 16.31 10.10 -12.77
CA LEU A 569 17.72 10.49 -12.82
C LEU A 569 18.61 9.64 -11.89
N LEU A 570 18.06 9.15 -10.77
CA LEU A 570 18.81 8.34 -9.82
C LEU A 570 18.37 6.87 -9.85
N TRP A 571 17.10 6.60 -9.56
CA TRP A 571 16.63 5.25 -9.30
C TRP A 571 16.63 4.35 -10.53
N ARG A 572 16.06 4.80 -11.66
CA ARG A 572 16.01 4.01 -12.90
C ARG A 572 17.40 3.62 -13.42
N PRO A 573 18.40 4.53 -13.47
CA PRO A 573 19.77 4.15 -13.83
C PRO A 573 20.39 3.12 -12.88
N LEU A 574 20.23 3.27 -11.56
CA LEU A 574 20.75 2.31 -10.58
C LEU A 574 20.10 0.93 -10.73
N TYR A 575 18.79 0.90 -10.97
CA TYR A 575 18.05 -0.34 -11.20
C TYR A 575 18.49 -1.03 -12.50
N ALA A 576 18.66 -0.28 -13.59
CA ALA A 576 19.18 -0.81 -14.85
C ALA A 576 20.64 -1.30 -14.73
N PHE A 577 21.46 -0.64 -13.92
CA PHE A 577 22.81 -1.12 -13.62
C PHE A 577 22.77 -2.45 -12.86
N ALA A 578 21.88 -2.57 -11.87
CA ALA A 578 21.67 -3.79 -11.10
C ALA A 578 21.26 -4.98 -11.99
N GLU A 579 20.28 -4.77 -12.88
CA GLU A 579 19.80 -5.82 -13.79
C GLU A 579 20.85 -6.28 -14.82
N ASN A 580 21.66 -5.35 -15.34
CA ASN A 580 22.59 -5.65 -16.43
C ASN A 580 23.96 -6.17 -15.99
N ARG A 581 24.44 -5.80 -14.79
CA ARG A 581 25.82 -6.09 -14.37
C ARG A 581 25.96 -6.92 -13.10
N LEU A 582 24.90 -7.03 -12.29
CA LEU A 582 24.96 -7.65 -10.96
C LEU A 582 24.00 -8.84 -10.80
N ARG A 583 23.32 -9.25 -11.87
CA ARG A 583 22.54 -10.48 -11.88
C ARG A 583 23.47 -11.69 -11.74
N LEU A 584 23.08 -12.62 -10.88
CA LEU A 584 23.83 -13.86 -10.59
C LEU A 584 23.30 -15.04 -11.42
N ASP A 585 22.43 -14.78 -12.39
CA ASP A 585 21.76 -15.76 -13.28
C ASP A 585 22.44 -15.86 -14.64
#